data_AF-A0A7C4FJB9-F1
#
_entry.id   AF-A0A7C4FJB9-F1
#
_cell.length_a   1.000
_cell.length_b   1.000
_cell.length_c   1.000
_cell.angle_alpha   90.00
_cell.angle_beta   90.00
_cell.angle_gamma   90.00
#
_symmetry.space_group_name_H-M   'P 1'
#
loop_
_entity.id
_entity.type
_entity.pdbx_description
1 polymer ?
#
loop_
_entity_poly.entity_id
_entity_poly.type
_entity_poly.pdbx_seq_one_letter_code
_entity_poly.pdbx_strand_id
1 'polypeptide(L)'
;MPIARMHFGNSPFLGLLGVCTEEFVLLPKMKIEEETLVRTLRARVVRAEVWGSPLLGIFLSGNSNGLVGPCLLRDEEERELAEAGVRVFRLDSRLTALGNLLLVNDYGGIASPEFSRRELAELERALKVKFERGTVAGEYTVGSLAVATNKGVLAHPNLSREEARQLERVLQVPVDVGTACQGVGYVGICMLGNSKGVVVGDPTTGAELGRIESALGLV
;
A
#
# COMPACT_ATOMS: atom_id res chain seq x y z
N MET A 1 14.82 -14.70 2.82
CA MET A 1 15.32 -13.33 2.57
C MET A 1 14.15 -12.39 2.77
N PRO A 2 14.35 -11.20 3.33
CA PRO A 2 13.28 -10.24 3.56
C PRO A 2 12.81 -9.54 2.26
N ILE A 3 13.52 -9.74 1.15
CA ILE A 3 13.14 -9.24 -0.17
C ILE A 3 13.04 -10.38 -1.20
N ALA A 4 12.07 -10.28 -2.11
CA ALA A 4 11.93 -11.16 -3.27
C ALA A 4 11.43 -10.41 -4.51
N ARG A 5 11.81 -10.89 -5.69
CA ARG A 5 11.31 -10.43 -6.99
C ARG A 5 10.19 -11.34 -7.46
N MET A 6 9.09 -10.77 -7.93
CA MET A 6 7.96 -11.50 -8.51
C MET A 6 7.28 -10.72 -9.63
N HIS A 7 6.43 -11.41 -10.39
CA HIS A 7 5.42 -10.84 -11.26
C HIS A 7 4.06 -11.49 -10.98
N PHE A 8 2.97 -10.78 -11.25
CA PHE A 8 1.62 -11.34 -11.19
C PHE A 8 1.07 -11.45 -12.62
N GLY A 9 0.95 -12.69 -13.12
CA GLY A 9 0.59 -12.95 -14.51
C GLY A 9 1.63 -12.36 -15.47
N ASN A 10 1.27 -11.32 -16.22
CA ASN A 10 2.20 -10.62 -17.12
C ASN A 10 2.59 -9.22 -16.60
N SER A 11 2.22 -8.87 -15.36
CA SER A 11 2.46 -7.54 -14.79
C SER A 11 3.59 -7.56 -13.76
N PRO A 12 4.61 -6.68 -13.91
CA PRO A 12 5.60 -6.44 -12.85
C PRO A 12 5.09 -5.45 -11.77
N PHE A 13 3.90 -4.88 -11.93
CA PHE A 13 3.35 -3.88 -11.02
C PHE A 13 2.44 -4.52 -9.97
N LEU A 14 3.08 -5.08 -8.94
CA LEU A 14 2.42 -5.87 -7.89
C LEU A 14 1.44 -5.04 -7.07
N GLY A 15 1.79 -3.78 -6.79
CA GLY A 15 1.00 -2.84 -5.99
C GLY A 15 -0.28 -2.38 -6.68
N LEU A 16 -0.46 -2.61 -7.98
CA LEU A 16 -1.76 -2.39 -8.63
C LEU A 16 -2.77 -3.48 -8.27
N LEU A 17 -2.28 -4.70 -8.05
CA LEU A 17 -3.08 -5.91 -7.95
C LEU A 17 -3.26 -6.38 -6.50
N GLY A 18 -2.33 -6.05 -5.61
CA GLY A 18 -2.39 -6.47 -4.22
C GLY A 18 -2.39 -5.31 -3.23
N VAL A 19 -2.76 -5.65 -1.99
CA VAL A 19 -2.62 -4.79 -0.82
C VAL A 19 -1.93 -5.59 0.27
N CYS A 20 -0.94 -5.00 0.93
CA CYS A 20 -0.16 -5.66 1.97
C CYS A 20 -0.34 -4.92 3.29
N THR A 21 -0.69 -5.67 4.34
CA THR A 21 -0.67 -5.21 5.72
C THR A 21 0.31 -6.07 6.53
N GLU A 22 0.42 -5.81 7.83
CA GLU A 22 1.21 -6.68 8.70
C GLU A 22 0.61 -8.08 8.84
N GLU A 23 -0.72 -8.21 8.75
CA GLU A 23 -1.41 -9.47 9.02
C GLU A 23 -1.72 -10.27 7.76
N PHE A 24 -2.11 -9.59 6.68
CA PHE A 24 -2.60 -10.23 5.46
C PHE A 24 -2.13 -9.54 4.19
N VAL A 25 -2.16 -10.28 3.09
CA VAL A 25 -1.92 -9.79 1.74
C VAL A 25 -3.14 -10.14 0.91
N LEU A 26 -3.78 -9.12 0.36
CA LEU A 26 -4.84 -9.29 -0.61
C LEU A 26 -4.26 -9.51 -2.00
N LEU A 27 -4.80 -10.50 -2.71
CA LEU A 27 -4.46 -10.82 -4.09
C LEU A 27 -5.73 -11.03 -4.92
N PRO A 28 -5.69 -10.78 -6.23
CA PRO A 28 -6.81 -11.05 -7.12
C PRO A 28 -7.11 -12.55 -7.18
N LYS A 29 -8.32 -12.92 -7.64
CA LYS A 29 -8.74 -14.33 -7.76
C LYS A 29 -7.97 -15.13 -8.84
N MET A 30 -7.16 -14.47 -9.68
CA MET A 30 -6.30 -15.13 -10.69
C MET A 30 -5.15 -15.91 -10.05
N LYS A 31 -4.68 -16.99 -10.69
CA LYS A 31 -3.59 -17.81 -10.15
C LYS A 31 -2.28 -16.99 -10.04
N ILE A 32 -1.74 -16.94 -8.82
CA ILE A 32 -0.47 -16.30 -8.46
C ILE A 32 0.29 -17.28 -7.57
N GLU A 33 1.60 -17.40 -7.74
CA GLU A 33 2.46 -18.21 -6.86
C GLU A 33 2.49 -17.60 -5.46
N GLU A 34 2.05 -18.34 -4.44
CA GLU A 34 1.93 -17.80 -3.08
C GLU A 34 3.13 -18.14 -2.17
N GLU A 35 3.91 -19.17 -2.50
CA GLU A 35 4.97 -19.67 -1.61
C GLU A 35 6.01 -18.58 -1.33
N THR A 36 6.48 -17.90 -2.38
CA THR A 36 7.43 -16.81 -2.26
C THR A 36 6.83 -15.61 -1.50
N LEU A 37 5.55 -15.27 -1.74
CA LEU A 37 4.84 -14.20 -1.04
C LEU A 37 4.72 -14.48 0.47
N VAL A 38 4.20 -15.65 0.84
CA VAL A 38 3.98 -16.04 2.24
C VAL A 38 5.30 -16.13 2.99
N ARG A 39 6.34 -16.69 2.36
CA ARG A 39 7.68 -16.80 2.97
C ARG A 39 8.32 -15.43 3.22
N THR A 40 8.13 -14.49 2.30
CA THR A 40 8.77 -13.16 2.36
C THR A 40 8.00 -12.21 3.27
N LEU A 41 6.69 -12.07 3.06
CA LEU A 41 5.83 -11.12 3.77
C LEU A 41 5.34 -11.65 5.13
N ARG A 42 5.39 -12.97 5.37
CA ARG A 42 4.95 -13.61 6.61
C ARG A 42 3.56 -13.14 7.07
N ALA A 43 2.66 -13.10 6.09
CA ALA A 43 1.29 -12.64 6.20
C ALA A 43 0.37 -13.63 5.46
N ARG A 44 -0.87 -13.74 5.91
CA ARG A 44 -1.84 -14.67 5.31
C ARG A 44 -2.33 -14.14 3.96
N VAL A 45 -2.46 -15.01 2.97
CA VAL A 45 -3.01 -14.61 1.66
C VAL A 45 -4.53 -14.66 1.71
N VAL A 46 -5.18 -13.63 1.18
CA VAL A 46 -6.63 -13.54 1.02
C VAL A 46 -6.94 -13.16 -0.42
N ARG A 47 -7.90 -13.86 -1.04
CA ARG A 47 -8.31 -13.62 -2.42
C ARG A 47 -9.52 -12.69 -2.44
N ALA A 48 -9.49 -11.65 -3.25
CA ALA A 48 -10.59 -10.68 -3.35
C ALA A 48 -10.66 -10.04 -4.74
N GLU A 49 -11.78 -9.36 -4.99
CA GLU A 49 -11.99 -8.46 -6.11
C GLU A 49 -12.77 -7.24 -5.60
N VAL A 50 -12.67 -6.12 -6.31
CA VAL A 50 -13.51 -4.94 -6.05
C VAL A 50 -14.22 -4.57 -7.34
N TRP A 51 -15.54 -4.55 -7.30
CA TRP A 51 -16.40 -4.32 -8.46
C TRP A 51 -16.10 -5.28 -9.63
N GLY A 52 -15.70 -6.53 -9.34
CA GLY A 52 -15.27 -7.52 -10.32
C GLY A 52 -13.93 -7.21 -11.00
N SER A 53 -13.15 -6.27 -10.46
CA SER A 53 -11.82 -5.92 -10.97
C SER A 53 -10.71 -6.54 -10.10
N PRO A 54 -9.60 -7.01 -10.71
CA PRO A 54 -8.44 -7.52 -9.98
C PRO A 54 -7.53 -6.41 -9.40
N LEU A 55 -7.84 -5.12 -9.65
CA LEU A 55 -6.98 -3.97 -9.30
C LEU A 55 -7.11 -3.56 -7.82
N LEU A 56 -6.89 -4.50 -6.90
CA LEU A 56 -7.14 -4.29 -5.47
C LEU A 56 -6.33 -3.12 -4.90
N GLY A 57 -5.07 -2.98 -5.29
CA GLY A 57 -4.19 -1.92 -4.79
C GLY A 57 -4.51 -0.52 -5.34
N ILE A 58 -5.41 -0.42 -6.33
CA ILE A 58 -5.99 0.86 -6.74
C ILE A 58 -7.16 1.22 -5.82
N PHE A 59 -8.04 0.25 -5.54
CA PHE A 59 -9.30 0.50 -4.84
C PHE A 59 -9.17 0.51 -3.32
N LEU A 60 -8.27 -0.30 -2.76
CA LEU A 60 -8.19 -0.57 -1.33
C LEU A 60 -6.88 -0.01 -0.75
N SER A 61 -6.97 0.50 0.47
CA SER A 61 -5.83 0.87 1.30
C SER A 61 -6.13 0.48 2.74
N GLY A 62 -5.12 0.26 3.57
CA GLY A 62 -5.36 -0.04 4.97
C GLY A 62 -4.14 -0.51 5.74
N ASN A 63 -4.39 -0.86 6.99
CA ASN A 63 -3.38 -1.24 7.96
C ASN A 63 -3.87 -2.46 8.77
N SER A 64 -3.25 -2.76 9.90
CA SER A 64 -3.62 -3.92 10.71
C SER A 64 -5.03 -3.82 11.33
N ASN A 65 -5.64 -2.63 11.38
CA ASN A 65 -7.00 -2.45 11.90
C ASN A 65 -8.10 -2.77 10.88
N GLY A 66 -7.75 -2.84 9.60
CA GLY A 66 -8.69 -3.10 8.52
C GLY A 66 -8.34 -2.35 7.23
N LEU A 67 -9.25 -2.42 6.28
CA LEU A 67 -9.14 -1.74 4.99
C LEU A 67 -10.22 -0.69 4.84
N VAL A 68 -9.96 0.29 3.97
CA VAL A 68 -10.96 1.18 3.42
C VAL A 68 -11.13 0.90 1.94
N GLY A 69 -12.37 0.94 1.48
CA GLY A 69 -12.73 0.71 0.09
C GLY A 69 -13.77 1.72 -0.42
N PRO A 70 -13.93 1.83 -1.74
CA PRO A 70 -14.86 2.78 -2.33
C PRO A 70 -16.31 2.29 -2.21
N CYS A 71 -17.25 3.17 -2.51
CA CYS A 71 -18.67 2.83 -2.64
C CYS A 71 -18.98 1.80 -3.75
N LEU A 72 -18.00 1.51 -4.63
CA LEU A 72 -18.09 0.48 -5.66
C LEU A 72 -17.96 -0.96 -5.13
N LEU A 73 -17.46 -1.14 -3.90
CA LEU A 73 -17.35 -2.45 -3.27
C LEU A 73 -18.75 -3.05 -3.08
N ARG A 74 -18.97 -4.22 -3.69
CA ARG A 74 -20.27 -4.91 -3.65
C ARG A 74 -20.48 -5.57 -2.29
N ASP A 75 -21.75 -5.73 -1.90
CA ASP A 75 -22.10 -6.36 -0.62
C ASP A 75 -21.61 -7.81 -0.54
N GLU A 76 -21.56 -8.53 -1.66
CA GLU A 76 -21.01 -9.89 -1.72
C GLU A 76 -19.47 -9.88 -1.51
N GLU A 77 -18.76 -8.95 -2.13
CA GLU A 77 -17.30 -8.80 -1.99
C GLU A 77 -16.91 -8.42 -0.55
N GLU A 78 -17.69 -7.53 0.08
CA GLU A 78 -17.51 -7.17 1.49
C GLU A 78 -17.75 -8.37 2.42
N ARG A 79 -18.76 -9.20 2.14
CA ARG A 79 -19.03 -10.43 2.91
C ARG A 79 -17.92 -11.46 2.76
N GLU A 80 -17.43 -11.70 1.54
CA GLU A 80 -16.31 -12.62 1.29
C GLU A 80 -15.06 -12.20 2.10
N LEU A 81 -14.74 -10.90 2.12
CA LEU A 81 -13.64 -10.36 2.91
C LEU A 81 -13.88 -10.54 4.41
N ALA A 82 -15.09 -10.28 4.90
CA ALA A 82 -15.45 -10.45 6.30
C ALA A 82 -15.37 -11.92 6.75
N GLU A 83 -15.83 -12.87 5.93
CA GLU A 83 -15.71 -14.32 6.17
C GLU A 83 -14.23 -14.76 6.19
N ALA A 84 -13.39 -14.12 5.37
CA ALA A 84 -11.94 -14.28 5.42
C ALA A 84 -11.28 -13.53 6.59
N GLY A 85 -12.05 -12.93 7.52
CA GLY A 85 -11.54 -12.21 8.68
C GLY A 85 -10.87 -10.86 8.34
N VAL A 86 -11.16 -10.28 7.17
CA VAL A 86 -10.70 -8.96 6.76
C VAL A 86 -11.85 -7.97 6.89
N ARG A 87 -11.71 -6.98 7.78
CA ARG A 87 -12.70 -5.91 7.90
C ARG A 87 -12.44 -4.84 6.85
N VAL A 88 -13.47 -4.49 6.08
CA VAL A 88 -13.43 -3.38 5.13
C VAL A 88 -14.47 -2.34 5.51
N PHE A 89 -14.08 -1.07 5.45
CA PHE A 89 -14.96 0.07 5.65
C PHE A 89 -15.21 0.74 4.31
N ARG A 90 -16.47 0.74 3.85
CA ARG A 90 -16.87 1.52 2.67
C ARG A 90 -16.89 3.00 3.01
N LEU A 91 -16.07 3.79 2.33
CA LEU A 91 -16.01 5.23 2.50
C LEU A 91 -17.17 5.88 1.75
N ASP A 92 -17.93 6.78 2.40
CA ASP A 92 -18.96 7.59 1.76
C ASP A 92 -18.32 8.74 0.99
N SER A 93 -17.76 8.41 -0.18
CA SER A 93 -17.00 9.33 -1.02
C SER A 93 -17.23 9.06 -2.51
N ARG A 94 -16.98 10.09 -3.33
CA ARG A 94 -16.85 9.96 -4.79
C ARG A 94 -15.46 9.48 -5.22
N LEU A 95 -14.48 9.52 -4.32
CA LEU A 95 -13.13 9.04 -4.57
C LEU A 95 -13.14 7.51 -4.58
N THR A 96 -12.70 6.92 -5.69
CA THR A 96 -12.76 5.47 -5.88
C THR A 96 -11.40 4.79 -5.73
N ALA A 97 -10.32 5.49 -6.09
CA ALA A 97 -8.96 4.96 -6.11
C ALA A 97 -8.24 5.15 -4.74
N LEU A 98 -8.83 4.64 -3.66
CA LEU A 98 -8.31 4.90 -2.31
C LEU A 98 -6.89 4.39 -2.09
N GLY A 99 -6.48 3.31 -2.78
CA GLY A 99 -5.11 2.80 -2.75
C GLY A 99 -4.09 3.76 -3.34
N ASN A 100 -4.47 4.54 -4.35
CA ASN A 100 -3.60 5.60 -4.90
C ASN A 100 -3.57 6.84 -4.01
N LEU A 101 -4.67 7.12 -3.31
CA LEU A 101 -4.87 8.39 -2.61
C LEU A 101 -4.50 8.33 -1.11
N LEU A 102 -4.17 7.15 -0.59
CA LEU A 102 -3.84 6.94 0.83
C LEU A 102 -2.53 6.18 0.99
N LEU A 103 -1.66 6.70 1.85
CA LEU A 103 -0.44 6.06 2.34
C LEU A 103 -0.60 5.86 3.85
N VAL A 104 -0.61 4.62 4.33
CA VAL A 104 -0.97 4.34 5.73
C VAL A 104 -0.12 3.21 6.30
N ASN A 105 0.21 3.33 7.59
CA ASN A 105 0.75 2.23 8.41
C ASN A 105 -0.03 2.14 9.74
N ASP A 106 0.48 1.42 10.73
CA ASP A 106 -0.24 1.26 12.01
C ASP A 106 -0.11 2.47 12.95
N TYR A 107 0.69 3.47 12.60
CA TYR A 107 0.93 4.65 13.43
C TYR A 107 0.20 5.90 12.92
N GLY A 108 0.08 6.04 11.60
CA GLY A 108 -0.50 7.22 10.97
C GLY A 108 -0.82 7.01 9.49
N GLY A 109 -1.40 8.03 8.88
CA GLY A 109 -1.70 8.02 7.46
C GLY A 109 -1.61 9.39 6.81
N ILE A 110 -1.21 9.40 5.55
CA ILE A 110 -1.19 10.56 4.68
C ILE A 110 -2.27 10.35 3.62
N ALA A 111 -3.16 11.32 3.53
CA ALA A 111 -4.26 11.32 2.57
C ALA A 111 -4.02 12.40 1.50
N SER A 112 -4.46 12.10 0.29
CA SER A 112 -4.54 13.09 -0.81
C SER A 112 -5.21 14.38 -0.32
N PRO A 113 -4.78 15.56 -0.79
CA PRO A 113 -5.47 16.82 -0.51
C PRO A 113 -6.92 16.84 -1.00
N GLU A 114 -7.30 15.94 -1.91
CA GLU A 114 -8.66 15.78 -2.43
C GLU A 114 -9.67 15.33 -1.37
N PHE A 115 -9.23 14.69 -0.29
CA PHE A 115 -10.14 14.31 0.79
C PHE A 115 -10.64 15.53 1.57
N SER A 116 -11.93 15.57 1.83
CA SER A 116 -12.57 16.51 2.74
C SER A 116 -12.25 16.20 4.20
N ARG A 117 -12.47 17.17 5.09
CA ARG A 117 -12.31 16.95 6.55
C ARG A 117 -13.26 15.85 7.08
N ARG A 118 -14.44 15.72 6.48
CA ARG A 118 -15.41 14.70 6.85
C ARG A 118 -14.88 13.30 6.49
N GLU A 119 -14.40 13.13 5.27
CA GLU A 119 -13.84 11.85 4.81
C GLU A 119 -12.59 11.49 5.62
N LEU A 120 -11.71 12.46 5.94
CA LEU A 120 -10.60 12.24 6.87
C LEU A 120 -11.06 11.67 8.22
N ALA A 121 -12.11 12.24 8.82
CA ALA A 121 -12.63 11.75 10.08
C ALA A 121 -13.27 10.34 9.98
N GLU A 122 -13.78 9.96 8.81
CA GLU A 122 -14.23 8.59 8.54
C GLU A 122 -13.04 7.63 8.44
N LEU A 123 -11.98 8.01 7.73
CA LEU A 123 -10.73 7.24 7.62
C LEU A 123 -10.06 7.02 8.99
N GLU A 124 -9.96 8.06 9.81
CA GLU A 124 -9.37 7.96 11.16
C GLU A 124 -10.15 6.98 12.05
N ARG A 125 -11.48 6.98 11.94
CA ARG A 125 -12.34 6.05 12.70
C ARG A 125 -12.21 4.61 12.19
N ALA A 126 -12.13 4.42 10.88
CA ALA A 126 -12.00 3.12 10.23
C ALA A 126 -10.65 2.45 10.56
N LEU A 127 -9.55 3.18 10.35
CA LEU A 127 -8.18 2.64 10.42
C LEU A 127 -7.51 2.88 11.78
N LYS A 128 -8.19 3.57 12.70
CA LYS A 128 -7.75 3.87 14.07
C LYS A 128 -6.39 4.58 14.17
N VAL A 129 -6.06 5.38 13.17
CA VAL A 129 -4.82 6.18 13.11
C VAL A 129 -5.15 7.60 12.71
N LYS A 130 -4.24 8.53 12.98
CA LYS A 130 -4.41 9.95 12.58
C LYS A 130 -4.04 10.15 11.12
N PHE A 131 -4.83 10.98 10.45
CA PHE A 131 -4.60 11.33 9.05
C PHE A 131 -4.26 12.80 8.90
N GLU A 132 -3.25 13.07 8.07
CA GLU A 132 -2.99 14.41 7.57
C GLU A 132 -3.06 14.44 6.06
N ARG A 133 -3.43 15.61 5.53
CA ARG A 133 -3.40 15.84 4.08
C ARG A 133 -2.00 16.24 3.66
N GLY A 134 -1.51 15.67 2.57
CA GLY A 134 -0.19 15.94 2.06
C GLY A 134 -0.03 15.45 0.63
N THR A 135 1.13 15.76 0.06
CA THR A 135 1.55 15.30 -1.26
C THR A 135 2.84 14.49 -1.14
N VAL A 136 3.17 13.77 -2.20
CA VAL A 136 4.47 13.11 -2.34
C VAL A 136 5.06 13.57 -3.66
N ALA A 137 6.20 14.26 -3.62
CA ALA A 137 6.82 14.87 -4.81
C ALA A 137 5.87 15.83 -5.56
N GLY A 138 5.03 16.57 -4.82
CA GLY A 138 4.06 17.51 -5.38
C GLY A 138 2.79 16.87 -5.96
N GLU A 139 2.67 15.54 -5.94
CA GLU A 139 1.52 14.81 -6.48
C GLU A 139 0.56 14.35 -5.37
N TYR A 140 -0.73 14.27 -5.71
CA TYR A 140 -1.80 13.89 -4.78
C TYR A 140 -2.02 12.38 -4.66
N THR A 141 -1.45 11.57 -5.56
CA THR A 141 -1.53 10.10 -5.55
C THR A 141 -0.50 9.47 -4.61
N VAL A 142 -0.53 9.91 -3.34
CA VAL A 142 0.47 9.58 -2.32
C VAL A 142 0.75 8.08 -2.15
N GLY A 143 -0.27 7.21 -2.30
CA GLY A 143 -0.12 5.75 -2.20
C GLY A 143 0.51 5.12 -3.44
N SER A 144 0.47 5.79 -4.60
CA SER A 144 1.19 5.35 -5.80
C SER A 144 2.67 5.74 -5.77
N LEU A 145 3.00 6.87 -5.12
CA LEU A 145 4.35 7.43 -5.07
C LEU A 145 5.18 6.99 -3.87
N ALA A 146 4.60 6.29 -2.91
CA ALA A 146 5.29 5.82 -1.71
C ALA A 146 4.74 4.50 -1.19
N VAL A 147 5.58 3.78 -0.45
CA VAL A 147 5.22 2.57 0.32
C VAL A 147 5.62 2.81 1.76
N ALA A 148 4.67 2.62 2.67
CA ALA A 148 4.88 2.74 4.11
C ALA A 148 4.77 1.38 4.79
N THR A 149 5.71 1.11 5.69
CA THR A 149 5.63 -0.01 6.63
C THR A 149 5.75 0.52 8.06
N ASN A 150 5.65 -0.37 9.05
CA ASN A 150 5.91 -0.01 10.45
C ASN A 150 7.41 0.17 10.78
N LYS A 151 8.31 0.10 9.80
CA LYS A 151 9.76 0.28 9.99
C LYS A 151 10.38 1.38 9.15
N GLY A 152 9.75 1.75 8.05
CA GLY A 152 10.28 2.76 7.15
C GLY A 152 9.37 3.01 5.96
N VAL A 153 9.67 4.09 5.25
CA VAL A 153 8.96 4.53 4.04
C VAL A 153 9.95 4.66 2.91
N LEU A 154 9.60 4.11 1.75
CA LEU A 154 10.25 4.42 0.49
C LEU A 154 9.32 5.31 -0.33
N ALA A 155 9.81 6.47 -0.73
CA ALA A 155 9.06 7.46 -1.51
C ALA A 155 9.74 7.82 -2.83
N HIS A 156 9.00 8.52 -3.68
CA HIS A 156 9.47 9.00 -4.97
C HIS A 156 10.79 9.82 -4.86
N PRO A 157 11.74 9.71 -5.83
CA PRO A 157 13.04 10.40 -5.78
C PRO A 157 12.97 11.92 -5.62
N ASN A 158 11.92 12.55 -6.13
CA ASN A 158 11.71 13.99 -6.06
C ASN A 158 11.00 14.47 -4.78
N LEU A 159 10.93 13.64 -3.72
CA LEU A 159 10.33 14.04 -2.46
C LEU A 159 11.01 15.29 -1.89
N SER A 160 10.23 16.31 -1.56
CA SER A 160 10.77 17.51 -0.94
C SER A 160 11.14 17.26 0.53
N ARG A 161 12.06 18.09 1.07
CA ARG A 161 12.43 18.00 2.50
C ARG A 161 11.26 18.28 3.44
N GLU A 162 10.27 19.06 3.00
CA GLU A 162 9.09 19.37 3.79
C GLU A 162 8.13 18.17 3.84
N GLU A 163 7.84 17.58 2.67
CA GLU A 163 7.05 16.36 2.58
C GLU A 163 7.72 15.22 3.36
N ALA A 164 9.04 15.05 3.25
CA ALA A 164 9.78 14.04 4.02
C ALA A 164 9.56 14.19 5.53
N ARG A 165 9.72 15.41 6.08
CA ARG A 165 9.46 15.69 7.50
C ARG A 165 8.01 15.43 7.90
N GLN A 166 7.05 15.71 7.00
CA GLN A 166 5.65 15.42 7.25
C GLN A 166 5.41 13.90 7.31
N LEU A 167 5.91 13.16 6.32
CA LEU A 167 5.81 11.71 6.27
C LEU A 167 6.41 11.07 7.52
N GLU A 168 7.62 11.45 7.92
CA GLU A 168 8.28 10.92 9.13
C GLU A 168 7.46 11.20 10.40
N ARG A 169 6.96 12.43 10.54
CA ARG A 169 6.18 12.84 11.71
C ARG A 169 4.83 12.14 11.77
N VAL A 170 4.16 11.93 10.64
CA VAL A 170 2.82 11.33 10.63
C VAL A 170 2.91 9.81 10.72
N LEU A 171 3.79 9.19 9.92
CA LEU A 171 3.95 7.74 9.85
C LEU A 171 4.88 7.18 10.93
N GLN A 172 5.54 8.04 11.72
CA GLN A 172 6.37 7.67 12.88
C GLN A 172 7.54 6.72 12.55
N VAL A 173 8.03 6.77 11.31
CA VAL A 173 9.11 5.91 10.80
C VAL A 173 10.04 6.74 9.90
N PRO A 174 11.32 6.35 9.74
CA PRO A 174 12.24 7.04 8.83
C PRO A 174 11.74 6.96 7.38
N VAL A 175 12.02 8.02 6.62
CA VAL A 175 11.65 8.12 5.20
C VAL A 175 12.91 8.20 4.36
N ASP A 176 12.94 7.43 3.29
CA ASP A 176 13.97 7.54 2.27
C ASP A 176 13.39 7.49 0.86
N VAL A 177 14.20 7.82 -0.14
CA VAL A 177 13.77 7.94 -1.53
C VAL A 177 14.45 6.93 -2.45
N GLY A 178 13.74 6.48 -3.48
CA GLY A 178 14.30 5.56 -4.47
C GLY A 178 13.32 5.18 -5.56
N THR A 179 13.73 4.20 -6.36
CA THR A 179 12.94 3.68 -7.48
C THR A 179 12.83 2.16 -7.39
N ALA A 180 11.91 1.59 -8.16
CA ALA A 180 11.79 0.16 -8.40
C ALA A 180 11.52 -0.10 -9.88
N CYS A 181 11.50 -1.37 -10.29
CA CYS A 181 11.17 -1.78 -11.65
C CYS A 181 11.96 -1.03 -12.75
N GLN A 182 13.28 -0.86 -12.57
CA GLN A 182 14.17 -0.15 -13.52
C GLN A 182 13.89 1.36 -13.63
N GLY A 183 13.89 2.06 -12.50
CA GLY A 183 13.83 3.52 -12.45
C GLY A 183 12.42 4.10 -12.33
N VAL A 184 11.40 3.27 -12.07
CA VAL A 184 10.04 3.74 -11.82
C VAL A 184 9.96 4.38 -10.43
N GLY A 185 9.64 5.68 -10.39
CA GLY A 185 9.47 6.44 -9.15
C GLY A 185 8.13 6.20 -8.44
N TYR A 186 7.14 5.64 -9.13
CA TYR A 186 5.87 5.22 -8.54
C TYR A 186 6.05 3.92 -7.77
N VAL A 187 6.82 3.97 -6.69
CA VAL A 187 7.23 2.77 -5.94
C VAL A 187 6.03 2.01 -5.36
N GLY A 188 4.92 2.71 -5.06
CA GLY A 188 3.67 2.13 -4.57
C GLY A 188 3.04 1.12 -5.53
N ILE A 189 3.17 1.32 -6.84
CA ILE A 189 2.63 0.37 -7.84
C ILE A 189 3.58 -0.83 -8.07
N CYS A 190 4.84 -0.70 -7.70
CA CYS A 190 5.89 -1.67 -8.02
C CYS A 190 6.04 -2.80 -6.99
N MET A 191 5.55 -2.61 -5.76
CA MET A 191 5.86 -3.53 -4.67
C MET A 191 4.75 -3.64 -3.64
N LEU A 192 4.85 -4.69 -2.83
CA LEU A 192 4.02 -4.95 -1.66
C LEU A 192 4.96 -5.19 -0.49
N GLY A 193 4.79 -4.47 0.62
CA GLY A 193 5.70 -4.57 1.75
C GLY A 193 5.00 -4.39 3.09
N ASN A 194 5.61 -4.99 4.12
CA ASN A 194 5.29 -4.79 5.52
C ASN A 194 6.58 -4.80 6.34
N SER A 195 6.48 -4.77 7.68
CA SER A 195 7.67 -4.75 8.55
C SER A 195 8.55 -6.00 8.50
N LYS A 196 8.06 -7.09 7.89
CA LYS A 196 8.68 -8.42 7.89
C LYS A 196 9.41 -8.69 6.57
N GLY A 197 8.94 -8.10 5.48
CA GLY A 197 9.56 -8.21 4.17
C GLY A 197 8.85 -7.41 3.09
N VAL A 198 9.39 -7.48 1.88
CA VAL A 198 8.89 -6.79 0.68
C VAL A 198 9.02 -7.69 -0.55
N VAL A 199 7.99 -7.69 -1.38
CA VAL A 199 8.02 -8.31 -2.70
C VAL A 199 7.92 -7.22 -3.75
N VAL A 200 8.85 -7.21 -4.69
CA VAL A 200 9.00 -6.17 -5.72
C VAL A 200 8.82 -6.78 -7.11
N GLY A 201 8.45 -5.95 -8.09
CA GLY A 201 8.39 -6.36 -9.48
C GLY A 201 9.72 -6.88 -10.01
N ASP A 202 9.68 -7.95 -10.81
CA ASP A 202 10.85 -8.62 -11.41
C ASP A 202 11.92 -7.71 -12.04
N PRO A 203 11.57 -6.62 -12.77
CA PRO A 203 12.57 -5.76 -13.39
C PRO A 203 13.47 -5.01 -12.38
N THR A 204 13.10 -4.96 -11.10
CA THR A 204 13.83 -4.20 -10.06
C THR A 204 15.29 -4.62 -9.97
N THR A 205 16.21 -3.68 -10.15
CA THR A 205 17.66 -3.95 -10.22
C THR A 205 18.27 -4.23 -8.84
N GLY A 206 19.49 -4.80 -8.80
CA GLY A 206 20.17 -5.08 -7.53
C GLY A 206 20.45 -3.82 -6.69
N ALA A 207 20.78 -2.70 -7.33
CA ALA A 207 20.96 -1.42 -6.65
C ALA A 207 19.65 -0.90 -6.03
N GLU A 208 18.53 -1.04 -6.76
CA GLU A 208 17.20 -0.71 -6.24
C GLU A 208 16.81 -1.61 -5.05
N LEU A 209 17.08 -2.93 -5.12
CA LEU A 209 16.80 -3.83 -3.99
C LEU A 209 17.50 -3.36 -2.70
N GLY A 210 18.81 -3.08 -2.77
CA GLY A 210 19.55 -2.63 -1.59
C GLY A 210 19.01 -1.31 -1.03
N ARG A 211 18.54 -0.42 -1.90
CA ARG A 211 17.89 0.83 -1.50
C ARG A 211 16.55 0.60 -0.82
N ILE A 212 15.72 -0.29 -1.37
CA ILE A 212 14.42 -0.68 -0.82
C ILE A 212 14.59 -1.33 0.55
N GLU A 213 15.52 -2.28 0.70
CA GLU A 213 15.78 -2.96 1.97
C GLU A 213 16.22 -1.97 3.06
N SER A 214 17.11 -1.04 2.72
CA SER A 214 17.55 0.01 3.65
C SER A 214 16.41 0.95 4.04
N ALA A 215 15.63 1.44 3.06
CA ALA A 215 14.56 2.40 3.29
C ALA A 215 13.41 1.82 4.14
N LEU A 216 13.12 0.52 3.97
CA LEU A 216 12.05 -0.16 4.71
C LEU A 216 12.53 -0.84 6.01
N GLY A 217 13.79 -0.65 6.40
CA GLY A 217 14.33 -1.22 7.65
C GLY A 217 14.35 -2.75 7.67
N LEU A 218 14.70 -3.37 6.54
CA LEU A 218 14.78 -4.81 6.34
C LEU A 218 16.23 -5.37 6.39
N VAL A 219 17.20 -4.49 6.63
CA VAL A 219 18.63 -4.81 6.83
C VAL A 219 18.99 -5.07 8.29
#